data_AF-A0A0K9NG37-F1
#
_entry.id   AF-A0A0K9NG37-F1
#
_cell.length_a   1.000
_cell.length_b   1.000
_cell.length_c   1.000
_cell.angle_alpha   90.00
_cell.angle_beta   90.00
_cell.angle_gamma   90.00
#
_symmetry.space_group_name_H-M   'P 1'
#
loop_
_entity.id
_entity.type
_entity.pdbx_description
1 polymer ?
#
loop_
_entity_poly.entity_id
_entity_poly.type
_entity_poly.pdbx_seq_one_letter_code
_entity_poly.pdbx_strand_id
1 'polypeptide(L)'
;MEMTSCNIIQDLLPLYLDNACSKESRELVEEHLARCAACRKQKEMMEQGIGIGEDFIAQNMKEERLLEQGKKNIEQKAKKDILVKAAFVDVVLNILSIGLTVMYIWKMVRKGMAMEYLFSYGPLLPSVLIMFLISEYIFLVKDRKNKETFVSQMMTAASILMKAACFVIASIIGIAILVAGI
;
A
#
# COMPACT_ATOMS: atom_id res chain seq x y z
N MET A 1 40.95 -52.32 25.00
CA MET A 1 40.76 -50.94 24.55
C MET A 1 39.85 -51.02 23.33
N GLU A 2 38.57 -50.70 23.50
CA GLU A 2 37.61 -50.80 22.40
C GLU A 2 38.00 -49.81 21.30
N MET A 3 38.30 -50.32 20.11
CA MET A 3 38.33 -49.48 18.92
C MET A 3 36.87 -49.18 18.57
N THR A 4 36.40 -48.01 18.96
CA THR A 4 35.11 -47.52 18.47
C THR A 4 35.12 -47.51 16.95
N SER A 5 34.09 -48.09 16.35
CA SER A 5 34.04 -48.27 14.90
C SER A 5 33.86 -46.91 14.21
N CYS A 6 34.47 -46.76 13.04
CA CYS A 6 34.30 -45.53 12.24
C CYS A 6 32.83 -45.22 12.00
N ASN A 7 31.98 -46.23 11.80
CA ASN A 7 30.53 -46.03 11.58
C ASN A 7 29.86 -45.30 12.74
N ILE A 8 30.14 -45.69 13.99
CA ILE A 8 29.57 -45.02 15.17
C ILE A 8 30.03 -43.56 15.23
N ILE A 9 31.30 -43.29 14.90
CA ILE A 9 31.84 -41.92 14.91
C ILE A 9 31.23 -41.08 13.80
N GLN A 10 30.99 -41.66 12.63
CA GLN A 10 30.32 -41.00 11.52
C GLN A 10 28.86 -40.64 11.84
N ASP A 11 28.15 -41.53 12.54
CA ASP A 11 26.79 -41.27 13.01
C ASP A 11 26.75 -40.15 14.07
N LEU A 12 27.79 -40.05 14.90
CA LEU A 12 27.92 -39.02 15.94
C LEU A 12 28.50 -37.69 15.43
N LEU A 13 29.13 -37.68 14.25
CA LEU A 13 29.81 -36.49 13.69
C LEU A 13 28.88 -35.28 13.54
N PRO A 14 27.65 -35.41 12.99
CA PRO A 14 26.72 -34.28 12.88
C PRO A 14 26.36 -33.68 14.24
N LEU A 15 26.06 -34.54 15.23
CA LEU A 15 25.73 -34.12 16.59
C LEU A 15 26.94 -33.50 17.32
N TYR A 16 28.15 -33.94 16.99
CA TYR A 16 29.40 -33.36 17.48
C TYR A 16 29.61 -31.95 16.93
N LEU A 17 29.38 -31.74 15.63
CA LEU A 17 29.47 -30.41 14.98
C LEU A 17 28.42 -29.43 15.51
N ASP A 18 27.21 -29.90 15.78
CA ASP A 18 26.12 -29.10 16.36
C ASP A 18 26.26 -28.89 17.89
N ASN A 19 27.36 -29.37 18.51
CA ASN A 19 27.59 -29.34 19.95
C ASN A 19 26.47 -29.99 20.80
N ALA A 20 25.67 -30.88 20.22
CA ALA A 20 24.54 -31.54 20.86
C ALA A 20 24.91 -32.86 21.56
N CYS A 21 26.13 -33.38 21.38
CA CYS A 21 26.62 -34.58 22.07
C CYS A 21 26.87 -34.33 23.56
N SER A 22 26.60 -35.36 24.38
CA SER A 22 27.03 -35.43 25.79
C SER A 22 28.56 -35.40 25.90
N LYS A 23 29.09 -35.06 27.08
CA LYS A 23 30.55 -34.99 27.32
C LYS A 23 31.26 -36.32 27.02
N GLU A 24 30.68 -37.43 27.47
CA GLU A 24 31.23 -38.78 27.27
C GLU A 24 31.31 -39.13 25.77
N SER A 25 30.25 -38.85 25.01
CA SER A 25 30.26 -39.07 23.55
C SER A 25 31.21 -38.14 22.81
N ARG A 26 31.45 -36.93 23.34
CA ARG A 26 32.38 -35.95 22.75
C ARG A 26 33.83 -36.38 22.88
N GLU A 27 34.25 -36.81 24.08
CA GLU A 27 35.60 -37.33 24.34
C GLU A 27 35.92 -38.53 23.45
N LEU A 28 34.93 -39.41 23.25
CA LEU A 28 35.02 -40.58 22.36
C LEU A 28 35.28 -40.20 20.89
N VAL A 29 34.58 -39.17 20.39
CA VAL A 29 34.76 -38.67 19.02
C VAL A 29 36.13 -38.01 18.86
N GLU A 30 36.59 -37.23 19.84
CA GLU A 30 37.91 -36.58 19.82
C GLU A 30 39.06 -37.59 19.83
N GLU A 31 38.96 -38.62 20.68
CA GLU A 31 39.95 -39.71 20.76
C GLU A 31 40.07 -40.46 19.43
N HIS A 32 38.94 -40.71 18.75
CA HIS A 32 38.93 -41.38 17.44
C HIS A 32 39.44 -40.46 16.33
N LEU A 33 39.03 -39.19 16.32
CA LEU A 33 39.50 -38.20 15.35
C LEU A 33 41.01 -37.94 15.46
N ALA A 34 41.64 -38.16 16.62
CA ALA A 34 43.10 -38.08 16.77
C ALA A 34 43.83 -39.19 15.98
N ARG A 35 43.21 -40.36 15.81
CA ARG A 35 43.85 -41.56 15.20
C ARG A 35 43.36 -41.88 13.79
N CYS A 36 42.15 -41.48 13.42
CA CYS A 36 41.53 -41.86 12.15
C CYS A 36 41.52 -40.70 11.14
N ALA A 37 42.35 -40.80 10.10
CA ALA A 37 42.39 -39.80 9.02
C ALA A 37 41.11 -39.78 8.16
N ALA A 38 40.42 -40.92 8.01
CA ALA A 38 39.19 -41.01 7.24
C ALA A 38 38.04 -40.22 7.89
N CYS A 39 37.88 -40.34 9.21
CA CYS A 39 36.86 -39.59 9.95
C CYS A 39 37.18 -38.09 10.02
N ARG A 40 38.46 -37.70 10.10
CA ARG A 40 38.87 -36.28 9.99
C ARG A 40 38.47 -35.67 8.66
N LYS A 41 38.75 -36.36 7.55
CA LYS A 41 38.37 -35.90 6.22
C LYS A 41 36.86 -35.72 6.08
N GLN A 42 36.07 -36.63 6.65
CA GLN A 42 34.61 -36.50 6.63
C GLN A 42 34.10 -35.34 7.48
N LYS A 43 34.70 -35.10 8.66
CA LYS A 43 34.39 -33.92 9.48
C LYS A 43 34.60 -32.63 8.69
N GLU A 44 35.75 -32.50 8.02
CA GLU A 44 36.06 -31.33 7.18
C GLU A 44 35.07 -31.16 6.02
N MET A 45 34.70 -32.26 5.34
CA MET A 45 33.71 -32.22 4.27
C MET A 45 32.31 -31.79 4.76
N MET A 46 31.91 -32.22 5.97
CA MET A 46 30.64 -31.83 6.58
C MET A 46 30.67 -30.37 7.04
N GLU A 47 31.76 -29.90 7.66
CA GLU A 47 31.95 -28.50 8.03
C GLU A 47 31.90 -27.57 6.81
N GLN A 48 32.44 -28.01 5.67
CA GLN A 48 32.37 -27.28 4.41
C GLN A 48 30.96 -27.31 3.78
N GLY A 49 30.20 -28.38 3.97
CA GLY A 49 28.84 -28.54 3.43
C GLY A 49 27.73 -27.84 4.24
N ILE A 50 27.99 -27.53 5.52
CA ILE A 50 27.03 -26.88 6.44
C ILE A 50 27.06 -25.34 6.32
N GLY A 51 28.05 -24.78 5.62
CA GLY A 51 28.06 -23.38 5.26
C GLY A 51 27.03 -23.06 4.17
N ILE A 52 25.74 -22.92 4.52
CA ILE A 52 24.88 -22.00 3.78
C ILE A 52 25.58 -20.65 3.92
N GLY A 53 26.43 -20.31 2.95
CA GLY A 53 27.33 -19.18 3.05
C GLY A 53 26.52 -17.95 3.46
N GLU A 54 27.03 -17.19 4.42
CA GLU A 54 26.38 -15.95 4.87
C GLU A 54 26.03 -15.05 3.68
N ASP A 55 26.83 -15.12 2.61
CA ASP A 55 26.59 -14.50 1.30
C ASP A 55 25.31 -14.98 0.60
N PHE A 56 24.97 -16.27 0.64
CA PHE A 56 23.75 -16.82 0.04
C PHE A 56 22.50 -16.36 0.81
N ILE A 57 22.58 -16.33 2.15
CA ILE A 57 21.50 -15.80 3.00
C ILE A 57 21.34 -14.29 2.78
N ALA A 58 22.45 -13.55 2.70
CA ALA A 58 22.45 -12.12 2.44
C ALA A 58 21.91 -11.77 1.03
N GLN A 59 22.23 -12.57 0.01
CA GLN A 59 21.69 -12.40 -1.34
C GLN A 59 20.20 -12.65 -1.40
N ASN A 60 19.70 -13.76 -0.84
CA ASN A 60 18.26 -14.05 -0.81
C ASN A 60 17.49 -12.97 -0.04
N MET A 61 17.98 -12.51 1.13
CA MET A 61 17.35 -11.40 1.84
C MET A 61 17.35 -10.10 1.05
N LYS A 62 18.40 -9.83 0.27
CA LYS A 62 18.49 -8.63 -0.57
C LYS A 62 17.53 -8.73 -1.76
N GLU A 63 17.42 -9.89 -2.39
CA GLU A 63 16.49 -10.15 -3.49
C GLU A 63 15.03 -10.04 -3.03
N GLU A 64 14.69 -10.63 -1.89
CA GLU A 64 13.35 -10.54 -1.30
C GLU A 64 12.97 -9.09 -0.99
N ARG A 65 13.89 -8.30 -0.43
CA ARG A 65 13.68 -6.86 -0.20
C ARG A 65 13.48 -6.08 -1.50
N LEU A 66 14.23 -6.39 -2.57
CA LEU A 66 14.09 -5.74 -3.87
C LEU A 66 12.74 -6.06 -4.52
N LEU A 67 12.29 -7.32 -4.43
CA LEU A 67 10.98 -7.74 -4.93
C LEU A 67 9.84 -7.06 -4.15
N GLU A 68 9.94 -7.00 -2.82
CA GLU A 68 8.93 -6.35 -1.98
C GLU A 68 8.87 -4.84 -2.25
N GLN A 69 10.02 -4.19 -2.42
CA GLN A 69 10.11 -2.77 -2.77
C GLN A 69 9.60 -2.51 -4.18
N GLY A 70 9.89 -3.39 -5.15
CA GLY A 70 9.34 -3.37 -6.50
C GLY A 70 7.82 -3.47 -6.51
N LYS A 71 7.26 -4.43 -5.77
CA LYS A 71 5.80 -4.61 -5.62
C LYS A 71 5.14 -3.35 -5.03
N LYS A 72 5.68 -2.82 -3.93
CA LYS A 72 5.17 -1.58 -3.30
C LYS A 72 5.21 -0.39 -4.25
N ASN A 73 6.29 -0.24 -5.03
CA ASN A 73 6.43 0.84 -6.01
C ASN A 73 5.42 0.73 -7.16
N ILE A 74 5.17 -0.49 -7.67
CA ILE A 74 4.19 -0.75 -8.72
C ILE A 74 2.77 -0.47 -8.21
N GLU A 75 2.41 -0.97 -7.03
CA GLU A 75 1.10 -0.72 -6.41
C GLU A 75 0.86 0.77 -6.15
N GLN A 76 1.86 1.48 -5.61
CA GLN A 76 1.75 2.92 -5.39
C GLN A 76 1.60 3.69 -6.72
N LYS A 77 2.33 3.31 -7.75
CA LYS A 77 2.24 3.95 -9.08
C LYS A 77 0.87 3.73 -9.71
N ALA A 78 0.33 2.51 -9.62
CA ALA A 78 -1.02 2.19 -10.11
C ALA A 78 -2.09 2.99 -9.36
N LYS A 79 -2.00 3.08 -8.03
CA LYS A 79 -2.92 3.90 -7.21
C LYS A 79 -2.88 5.38 -7.61
N LYS A 80 -1.69 5.95 -7.85
CA LYS A 80 -1.54 7.33 -8.30
C LYS A 80 -2.15 7.57 -9.68
N ASP A 81 -1.92 6.67 -10.64
CA ASP A 81 -2.46 6.81 -11.99
C ASP A 81 -4.01 6.80 -12.01
N ILE A 82 -4.63 5.92 -11.22
CA ILE A 82 -6.08 5.87 -11.05
C ILE A 82 -6.61 7.17 -10.43
N LEU A 83 -5.93 7.67 -9.39
CA LEU A 83 -6.32 8.90 -8.67
C LEU A 83 -6.29 10.13 -9.59
N VAL A 84 -5.26 10.26 -10.43
CA VAL A 84 -5.12 11.37 -11.39
C VAL A 84 -6.21 11.32 -12.46
N LYS A 85 -6.50 10.13 -13.00
CA LYS A 85 -7.58 9.95 -13.98
C LYS A 85 -8.95 10.27 -13.38
N ALA A 86 -9.21 9.84 -12.15
CA ALA A 86 -10.44 10.15 -11.44
C ALA A 86 -10.59 11.67 -11.22
N ALA A 87 -9.52 12.36 -10.82
CA ALA A 87 -9.53 13.82 -10.65
C ALA A 87 -9.84 14.56 -11.96
N PHE A 88 -9.32 14.10 -13.11
CA PHE A 88 -9.65 14.71 -14.40
C PHE A 88 -11.13 14.56 -14.76
N VAL A 89 -11.71 13.38 -14.53
CA VAL A 89 -13.14 13.13 -14.76
C VAL A 89 -14.01 14.00 -13.85
N ASP A 90 -13.62 14.17 -12.59
CA ASP A 90 -14.31 15.01 -11.60
C ASP A 90 -14.36 16.49 -12.03
N VAL A 91 -13.23 17.03 -12.52
CA VAL A 91 -13.16 18.40 -13.06
C VAL A 91 -14.15 18.59 -14.21
N VAL A 92 -14.20 17.65 -15.15
CA VAL A 92 -15.14 17.71 -16.30
C VAL A 92 -16.59 17.68 -15.82
N LEU A 93 -16.91 16.80 -14.87
CA LEU A 93 -18.25 16.68 -14.31
C LEU A 93 -18.69 17.97 -13.60
N ASN A 94 -17.78 18.61 -12.87
CA ASN A 94 -18.05 19.89 -12.21
C ASN A 94 -18.28 21.03 -13.20
N ILE A 95 -17.50 21.12 -14.29
CA ILE A 95 -17.73 22.11 -15.35
C ILE A 95 -19.11 21.92 -15.98
N LEU A 96 -19.49 20.67 -16.25
CA LEU A 96 -20.81 20.32 -16.80
C LEU A 96 -21.94 20.71 -15.84
N SER A 97 -21.77 20.45 -14.54
CA SER A 97 -22.71 20.84 -13.47
C SER A 97 -22.89 22.36 -13.39
N ILE A 98 -21.80 23.12 -13.48
CA ILE A 98 -21.85 24.60 -13.53
C ILE A 98 -22.63 25.06 -14.77
N GLY A 99 -22.38 24.48 -15.93
CA GLY A 99 -23.12 24.82 -17.16
C GLY A 99 -24.62 24.57 -17.03
N LEU A 100 -25.01 23.43 -16.45
CA LEU A 100 -26.42 23.06 -16.23
C LEU A 100 -27.10 23.97 -15.22
N THR A 101 -26.42 24.34 -14.12
CA THR A 101 -26.98 25.25 -13.11
C THR A 101 -27.17 26.66 -13.68
N VAL A 102 -26.21 27.19 -14.43
CA VAL A 102 -26.35 28.48 -15.13
C VAL A 102 -27.50 28.45 -16.13
N MET A 103 -27.62 27.38 -16.93
CA MET A 103 -28.72 27.20 -17.87
C MET A 103 -30.09 27.14 -17.16
N TYR A 104 -30.17 26.41 -16.04
CA TYR A 104 -31.39 26.29 -15.23
C TYR A 104 -31.80 27.64 -14.65
N ILE A 105 -30.87 28.39 -14.06
CA ILE A 105 -31.10 29.74 -13.53
C ILE A 105 -31.59 30.65 -14.65
N TRP A 106 -30.95 30.63 -15.82
CA TRP A 106 -31.36 31.46 -16.96
C TRP A 106 -32.76 31.14 -17.46
N LYS A 107 -33.13 29.85 -17.49
CA LYS A 107 -34.49 29.38 -17.84
C LYS A 107 -35.53 29.80 -16.80
N MET A 108 -35.19 29.76 -15.51
CA MET A 108 -36.04 30.21 -14.40
C MET A 108 -36.29 31.72 -14.47
N VAL A 109 -35.24 32.52 -14.64
CA VAL A 109 -35.31 33.99 -14.77
C VAL A 109 -36.20 34.39 -15.95
N ARG A 110 -36.06 33.71 -17.10
CA ARG A 110 -36.91 33.99 -18.27
C ARG A 110 -38.39 33.66 -18.04
N LYS A 111 -38.72 32.68 -17.19
CA LYS A 111 -40.10 32.30 -16.86
C LYS A 111 -40.78 33.21 -15.84
N GLY A 112 -40.07 34.21 -15.28
CA GLY A 112 -40.66 35.21 -14.38
C GLY A 112 -41.11 34.66 -13.02
N MET A 113 -40.60 33.50 -12.60
CA MET A 113 -40.88 32.93 -11.27
C MET A 113 -40.22 33.78 -10.17
N ALA A 114 -40.91 33.93 -9.04
CA ALA A 114 -40.66 34.95 -8.01
C ALA A 114 -39.21 35.05 -7.52
N MET A 115 -38.75 36.30 -7.40
CA MET A 115 -37.44 36.75 -6.91
C MET A 115 -37.03 36.19 -5.53
N GLU A 116 -37.99 35.77 -4.71
CA GLU A 116 -37.76 35.25 -3.35
C GLU A 116 -36.96 33.93 -3.33
N TYR A 117 -37.16 33.03 -4.31
CA TYR A 117 -36.40 31.77 -4.41
C TYR A 117 -34.99 31.97 -4.99
N LEU A 118 -34.83 32.97 -5.87
CA LEU A 118 -33.57 33.28 -6.54
C LEU A 118 -32.53 33.83 -5.55
N PHE A 119 -32.97 34.54 -4.50
CA PHE A 119 -32.07 35.13 -3.50
C PHE A 119 -31.64 34.14 -2.42
N SER A 120 -32.51 33.20 -2.04
CA SER A 120 -32.24 32.22 -0.98
C SER A 120 -31.35 31.05 -1.43
N TYR A 121 -31.63 30.45 -2.59
CA TYR A 121 -30.93 29.24 -3.07
C TYR A 121 -30.11 29.45 -4.36
N GLY A 122 -30.38 30.51 -5.12
CA GLY A 122 -29.71 30.81 -6.39
C GLY A 122 -28.20 31.03 -6.29
N PRO A 123 -27.66 31.70 -5.25
CA PRO A 123 -26.22 31.89 -5.08
C PRO A 123 -25.50 30.71 -4.39
N LEU A 124 -26.24 29.88 -3.63
CA LEU A 124 -25.67 28.77 -2.87
C LEU A 124 -25.11 27.68 -3.79
N LEU A 125 -25.84 27.29 -4.84
CA LEU A 125 -25.39 26.30 -5.81
C LEU A 125 -24.06 26.68 -6.50
N PRO A 126 -23.92 27.87 -7.13
CA PRO A 126 -22.65 28.29 -7.72
C PRO A 126 -21.52 28.40 -6.69
N SER A 127 -21.80 28.86 -5.46
CA SER A 127 -20.77 28.94 -4.41
C SER A 127 -20.22 27.57 -4.00
N VAL A 128 -21.09 26.56 -3.90
CA VAL A 128 -20.70 25.16 -3.60
C VAL A 128 -19.87 24.56 -4.74
N LEU A 129 -20.24 24.83 -6.00
CA LEU A 129 -19.49 24.37 -7.17
C LEU A 129 -18.10 25.03 -7.26
N ILE A 130 -17.99 26.33 -6.95
CA ILE A 130 -16.69 27.03 -6.91
C ILE A 130 -15.80 26.45 -5.79
N MET A 131 -16.37 26.15 -4.62
CA MET A 131 -15.64 25.48 -3.53
C MET A 131 -15.10 24.11 -3.94
N PHE A 132 -15.84 23.35 -4.77
CA PHE A 132 -15.36 22.08 -5.31
C PHE A 132 -14.21 22.24 -6.30
N LEU A 133 -14.28 23.21 -7.21
CA LEU A 133 -13.17 23.52 -8.13
C LEU A 133 -11.90 23.94 -7.38
N ILE A 134 -12.03 24.73 -6.31
CA ILE A 134 -10.89 25.15 -5.47
C ILE A 134 -10.28 23.92 -4.77
N SER A 135 -11.10 22.99 -4.28
CA SER A 135 -10.61 21.76 -3.62
C SER A 135 -9.81 20.85 -4.57
N GLU A 136 -10.27 20.71 -5.82
CA GLU A 136 -9.57 19.95 -6.88
C GLU A 136 -8.25 20.59 -7.28
N TYR A 137 -8.25 21.92 -7.42
CA TYR A 137 -7.03 22.67 -7.74
C TYR A 137 -5.97 22.48 -6.64
N ILE A 138 -6.35 22.61 -5.37
CA ILE A 138 -5.44 22.39 -4.23
C ILE A 138 -4.89 20.96 -4.25
N PHE A 139 -5.73 19.96 -4.55
CA PHE A 139 -5.32 18.57 -4.66
C PHE A 139 -4.29 18.36 -5.78
N LEU A 140 -4.56 18.83 -7.00
CA LEU A 140 -3.63 18.69 -8.13
C LEU A 140 -2.29 19.40 -7.90
N VAL A 141 -2.30 20.56 -7.24
CA VAL A 141 -1.07 21.30 -6.90
C VAL A 141 -0.30 20.61 -5.78
N LYS A 142 -0.98 20.05 -4.78
CA LYS A 142 -0.35 19.33 -3.64
C LYS A 142 0.24 17.99 -4.09
N ASP A 143 -0.44 17.25 -4.97
CA ASP A 143 0.02 15.98 -5.53
C ASP A 143 1.31 16.13 -6.36
N ARG A 144 1.44 17.22 -7.14
CA ARG A 144 2.72 17.54 -7.81
C ARG A 144 3.88 17.78 -6.86
N LYS A 145 3.62 18.32 -5.66
CA LYS A 145 4.66 18.87 -4.77
C LYS A 145 5.11 17.90 -3.67
N ASN A 146 4.30 16.91 -3.28
CA ASN A 146 4.60 16.07 -2.13
C ASN A 146 4.57 14.56 -2.46
N LYS A 147 5.67 13.85 -2.16
CA LYS A 147 5.79 12.39 -2.30
C LYS A 147 5.09 11.60 -1.18
N GLU A 148 4.59 12.28 -0.15
CA GLU A 148 3.91 11.69 1.02
C GLU A 148 2.51 11.17 0.65
N THR A 149 2.41 9.87 0.35
CA THR A 149 1.21 9.24 -0.21
C THR A 149 0.03 9.17 0.76
N PHE A 150 0.27 9.13 2.07
CA PHE A 150 -0.80 8.86 3.03
C PHE A 150 -1.71 10.07 3.29
N VAL A 151 -1.12 11.22 3.62
CA VAL A 151 -1.89 12.44 3.93
C VAL A 151 -2.64 12.96 2.70
N SER A 152 -2.03 12.87 1.52
CA SER A 152 -2.69 13.25 0.25
C SER A 152 -3.91 12.37 -0.04
N GLN A 153 -3.77 11.04 0.11
CA GLN A 153 -4.88 10.10 -0.08
C GLN A 153 -6.02 10.34 0.91
N MET A 154 -5.70 10.61 2.19
CA MET A 154 -6.70 10.86 3.22
C MET A 154 -7.49 12.16 2.97
N MET A 155 -6.81 13.23 2.54
CA MET A 155 -7.49 14.49 2.19
C MET A 155 -8.36 14.34 0.93
N THR A 156 -7.92 13.54 -0.04
CA THR A 156 -8.71 13.26 -1.26
C THR A 156 -9.97 12.48 -0.94
N ALA A 157 -9.86 11.43 -0.12
CA ALA A 157 -10.99 10.64 0.32
C ALA A 157 -12.01 11.50 1.10
N ALA A 158 -11.54 12.37 2.00
CA ALA A 158 -12.39 13.31 2.72
C ALA A 158 -13.10 14.31 1.79
N SER A 159 -12.41 14.83 0.78
CA SER A 159 -13.00 15.73 -0.23
C SER A 159 -14.09 15.03 -1.04
N ILE A 160 -13.85 13.81 -1.51
CA ILE A 160 -14.84 13.00 -2.25
C ILE A 160 -16.06 12.70 -1.37
N LEU A 161 -15.85 12.31 -0.11
CA LEU A 161 -16.94 12.05 0.84
C LEU A 161 -17.79 13.30 1.10
N MET A 162 -17.16 14.46 1.26
CA MET A 162 -17.87 15.74 1.42
C MET A 162 -18.71 16.08 0.19
N LYS A 163 -18.16 15.89 -1.02
CA LYS A 163 -18.88 16.07 -2.30
C LYS A 163 -20.11 15.18 -2.40
N ALA A 164 -19.95 13.88 -2.11
CA ALA A 164 -21.04 12.91 -2.11
C ALA A 164 -22.15 13.32 -1.12
N ALA A 165 -21.78 13.74 0.09
CA ALA A 165 -22.74 14.22 1.09
C ALA A 165 -23.50 15.47 0.60
N CYS A 166 -22.81 16.46 0.03
CA CYS A 166 -23.45 17.64 -0.53
C CYS A 166 -24.41 17.30 -1.69
N PHE A 167 -24.05 16.35 -2.55
CA PHE A 167 -24.91 15.90 -3.65
C PHE A 167 -26.18 15.22 -3.14
N VAL A 168 -26.07 14.36 -2.12
CA VAL A 168 -27.22 13.72 -1.48
C VAL A 168 -28.13 14.76 -0.84
N ILE A 169 -27.57 15.72 -0.10
CA ILE A 169 -28.35 16.80 0.53
C ILE A 169 -29.08 17.64 -0.52
N ALA A 170 -28.38 18.07 -1.58
CA ALA A 170 -28.99 18.84 -2.66
C ALA A 170 -30.10 18.05 -3.38
N SER A 171 -29.92 16.74 -3.56
CA SER A 171 -30.91 15.85 -4.17
C SER A 171 -32.16 15.71 -3.30
N ILE A 172 -31.99 15.53 -1.98
CA ILE A 172 -33.09 15.44 -1.01
C ILE A 172 -33.89 16.75 -1.00
N ILE A 173 -33.19 17.90 -0.96
CA ILE A 173 -33.83 19.22 -1.01
C ILE A 173 -34.60 19.39 -2.33
N GLY A 174 -34.00 19.02 -3.47
CA GLY A 174 -34.65 19.11 -4.77
C GLY A 174 -35.91 18.24 -4.87
N ILE A 175 -35.87 17.02 -4.34
CA ILE A 175 -37.05 16.12 -4.27
C ILE A 175 -38.12 16.71 -3.35
N ALA A 176 -37.75 17.25 -2.20
CA ALA A 176 -38.70 17.85 -1.26
C ALA A 176 -39.44 19.04 -1.89
N ILE A 177 -38.75 19.87 -2.66
CA ILE A 177 -39.35 20.99 -3.41
C ILE A 177 -40.34 20.46 -4.47
N LEU A 178 -39.94 19.45 -5.25
CA LEU A 178 -40.81 18.80 -6.25
C LEU A 178 -42.08 18.21 -5.63
N VAL A 179 -41.97 17.55 -4.48
CA VAL A 179 -43.11 16.96 -3.75
C VAL A 179 -44.00 18.04 -3.13
N ALA A 180 -43.42 19.15 -2.68
CA ALA A 180 -44.17 20.29 -2.15
C ALA A 180 -44.94 21.07 -3.23
N GLY A 181 -44.68 20.82 -4.52
CA GLY A 181 -45.41 21.43 -5.64
C GLY A 181 -45.08 22.92 -5.85
N ILE A 182 -43.91 23.36 -5.36
CA ILE A 182 -43.37 24.72 -5.54
C ILE A 182 -42.45 24.73 -6.76
#